data_AF-A0AAV0YX31-F1
#
_entry.id   AF-A0AAV0YX31-F1
#
_cell.length_a   1.000
_cell.length_b   1.000
_cell.length_c   1.000
_cell.angle_alpha   90.00
_cell.angle_beta   90.00
_cell.angle_gamma   90.00
#
_symmetry.space_group_name_H-M   'P 1'
#
loop_
_entity.id
_entity.type
_entity.pdbx_description
1 polymer ?
#
loop_
_entity_poly.entity_id
_entity_poly.type
_entity_poly.pdbx_seq_one_letter_code
_entity_poly.pdbx_strand_id
1 'polypeptide(L)'
;MIVGPIKALFMDEISTGLDSSTTFQIVTCLQQLVHINDATAVLSLLQPAPETFELFDDLILMAEGKIVYHGPCSQALQFFKDCGFWCPERKGVADFLQEVTSKKDQRQYWYHTDIPYSYVSVDEFSQIFKTSYWGRMLDDELSQPYDKSQSHESSLSYSKYSLGKWDLFEACMKREILLMKRNSFIYIFKTVQLTITAIITMTIFLRTQLDVDLLGSNYLLGSLYYTLVRLMTNGVAESIMTITRLPVVYKQKAFYLYPAWAYCLPAAILKIPFSVLDSLVWTSITYYVIGYSPEITRFLRQFLLLIALHMSSTSMCRSLAAVFKTDVAATIHHYQSG
;
A
#
# COMPACT_ATOMS: atom_id res chain seq x y z
N MET A 1 3.00 9.71 -4.49
CA MET A 1 2.24 10.68 -3.69
C MET A 1 3.06 11.96 -3.68
N ILE A 2 2.56 13.04 -4.30
CA ILE A 2 3.34 14.26 -4.57
C ILE A 2 3.29 15.23 -3.37
N VAL A 3 3.32 14.69 -2.15
CA VAL A 3 3.14 15.47 -0.93
C VAL A 3 4.45 15.47 -0.15
N GLY A 4 4.97 16.65 0.14
CA GLY A 4 6.23 16.87 0.86
C GLY A 4 7.27 17.62 0.00
N PRO A 5 8.45 17.92 0.57
CA PRO A 5 9.54 18.60 -0.12
C PRO A 5 10.27 17.64 -1.07
N ILE A 6 9.55 17.05 -2.03
CA ILE A 6 10.10 16.09 -2.98
C ILE A 6 10.68 16.86 -4.16
N LYS A 7 11.99 16.77 -4.33
CA LYS A 7 12.71 17.36 -5.48
C LYS A 7 12.94 16.39 -6.62
N ALA A 8 12.79 15.08 -6.40
CA ALA A 8 12.93 14.05 -7.41
C ALA A 8 11.74 13.08 -7.39
N LEU A 9 11.07 12.93 -8.53
CA LEU A 9 9.89 12.08 -8.70
C LEU A 9 10.23 10.97 -9.70
N PHE A 10 10.01 9.72 -9.30
CA PHE A 10 10.18 8.56 -10.18
C PHE A 10 8.81 7.88 -10.29
N MET A 11 8.29 7.80 -11.52
CA MET A 11 6.97 7.25 -11.76
C MET A 11 7.02 6.18 -12.84
N ASP A 12 6.49 5.01 -12.51
CA ASP A 12 6.51 3.85 -13.38
C ASP A 12 5.12 3.58 -13.95
N GLU A 13 5.02 3.46 -15.27
CA GLU A 13 3.84 3.08 -16.05
C GLU A 13 2.56 3.85 -15.67
N ILE A 14 2.64 5.18 -15.55
CA ILE A 14 1.50 5.97 -15.03
C ILE A 14 0.29 6.02 -15.97
N SER A 15 0.44 5.63 -17.23
CA SER A 15 -0.65 5.60 -18.22
C SER A 15 -1.45 4.28 -18.19
N THR A 16 -0.96 3.23 -17.51
CA THR A 16 -1.61 1.92 -17.53
C THR A 16 -2.98 1.97 -16.84
N GLY A 17 -4.02 1.66 -17.61
CA GLY A 17 -5.41 1.68 -17.12
C GLY A 17 -6.08 3.05 -17.17
N LEU A 18 -5.46 4.05 -17.81
CA LEU A 18 -6.04 5.37 -18.06
C LEU A 18 -6.35 5.57 -19.55
N ASP A 19 -7.31 6.44 -19.84
CA ASP A 19 -7.52 6.94 -21.19
C ASP A 19 -6.49 8.03 -21.56
N SER A 20 -6.34 8.29 -22.86
CA SER A 20 -5.36 9.25 -23.37
C SER A 20 -5.59 10.68 -22.84
N SER A 21 -6.84 11.10 -22.70
CA SER A 21 -7.16 12.45 -22.24
C SER A 21 -6.82 12.66 -20.76
N THR A 22 -7.12 11.68 -19.91
CA THR A 22 -6.74 11.70 -18.49
C THR A 22 -5.21 11.65 -18.34
N THR A 23 -4.53 10.84 -19.15
CA THR A 23 -3.05 10.76 -19.15
C THR A 23 -2.44 12.11 -19.48
N PHE A 24 -2.90 12.77 -20.54
CA PHE A 24 -2.44 14.11 -20.92
C PHE A 24 -2.62 15.13 -19.80
N GLN A 25 -3.78 15.14 -19.13
CA GLN A 25 -4.04 16.05 -18.00
C GLN A 25 -3.11 15.79 -16.82
N ILE A 26 -2.85 14.53 -16.49
CA ILE A 26 -1.93 14.16 -15.40
C ILE A 26 -0.51 14.63 -15.74
N VAL A 27 -0.02 14.32 -16.94
CA VAL A 27 1.34 14.72 -17.37
C VAL A 27 1.48 16.23 -17.41
N THR A 28 0.47 16.97 -17.88
CA THR A 28 0.45 18.44 -17.85
C THR A 28 0.56 18.97 -16.42
N CYS A 29 -0.19 18.39 -15.48
CA CYS A 29 -0.12 18.79 -14.07
C CYS A 29 1.26 18.49 -13.46
N LEU A 30 1.86 17.34 -13.81
CA LEU A 30 3.20 16.97 -13.36
C LEU A 30 4.27 17.92 -13.93
N GLN A 31 4.19 18.26 -15.20
CA GLN A 31 5.08 19.23 -15.84
C GLN A 31 5.03 20.58 -15.14
N GLN A 32 3.81 21.11 -14.90
CA GLN A 32 3.62 22.36 -14.15
C GLN A 32 4.22 22.27 -12.74
N LEU A 33 4.01 21.14 -12.05
CA LEU A 33 4.53 20.93 -10.71
C LEU A 33 6.06 20.90 -10.67
N VAL A 34 6.68 20.28 -11.66
CA VAL A 34 8.13 20.20 -11.84
C VAL A 34 8.71 21.60 -12.05
N HIS A 35 8.12 22.39 -12.95
CA HIS A 35 8.56 23.74 -13.26
C HIS A 35 8.36 24.74 -12.11
N ILE A 36 7.25 24.64 -11.35
CA ILE A 36 6.98 25.54 -10.23
C ILE A 36 7.90 25.23 -9.04
N ASN A 37 8.20 23.95 -8.81
CA ASN A 37 8.93 23.53 -7.62
C ASN A 37 10.43 23.36 -7.85
N ASP A 38 10.96 23.65 -9.05
CA ASP A 38 12.33 23.29 -9.45
C ASP A 38 12.66 21.85 -9.03
N ALA A 39 11.82 20.91 -9.49
CA ALA A 39 11.97 19.48 -9.23
C ALA A 39 12.40 18.75 -10.51
N THR A 40 12.74 17.48 -10.40
CA THR A 40 13.02 16.58 -11.52
C THR A 40 12.01 15.44 -11.48
N ALA A 41 11.41 15.10 -12.62
CA ALA A 41 10.54 13.94 -12.73
C ALA A 41 11.01 13.02 -13.85
N VAL A 42 11.15 11.74 -13.54
CA VAL A 42 11.41 10.67 -14.50
C VAL A 42 10.18 9.79 -14.56
N LEU A 43 9.59 9.70 -15.75
CA LEU A 43 8.36 8.97 -16.00
C LEU A 43 8.61 7.90 -17.06
N SER A 44 8.13 6.68 -16.83
CA SER A 44 8.00 5.67 -17.89
C SER A 44 6.56 5.68 -18.44
N LEU A 45 6.44 5.78 -19.77
CA LEU A 45 5.17 5.75 -20.48
C LEU A 45 5.22 4.71 -21.59
N LEU A 46 4.17 3.88 -21.67
CA LEU A 46 3.97 2.98 -22.79
C LEU A 46 3.19 3.72 -23.88
N GLN A 47 3.83 3.95 -25.04
CA GLN A 47 3.21 4.51 -26.25
C GLN A 47 2.33 5.75 -25.99
N PRO A 48 2.90 6.85 -25.48
CA PRO A 48 2.13 8.06 -25.23
C PRO A 48 1.55 8.63 -26.52
N ALA A 49 0.36 9.22 -26.42
CA ALA A 49 -0.22 10.00 -27.50
C ALA A 49 0.71 11.17 -27.87
N PRO A 50 0.71 11.64 -29.14
CA PRO A 50 1.60 12.72 -29.60
C PRO A 50 1.56 13.97 -28.71
N GLU A 51 0.35 14.40 -28.35
CA GLU A 51 0.10 15.54 -27.46
C GLU A 51 0.76 15.37 -26.10
N THR A 52 0.80 14.15 -25.56
CA THR A 52 1.45 13.84 -24.28
C THR A 52 2.96 13.76 -24.42
N PHE A 53 3.47 13.23 -25.55
CA PHE A 53 4.89 13.16 -25.85
C PHE A 53 5.52 14.55 -25.96
N GLU A 54 4.80 15.51 -26.53
CA GLU A 54 5.24 16.91 -26.69
C GLU A 54 5.40 17.67 -25.36
N LEU A 55 4.89 17.14 -24.24
CA LEU A 55 5.06 17.75 -22.91
C LEU A 55 6.42 17.44 -22.26
N PHE A 56 7.22 16.52 -22.82
CA PHE A 56 8.50 16.12 -22.23
C PHE A 56 9.66 16.95 -22.77
N ASP A 57 10.52 17.42 -21.87
CA ASP A 57 11.75 18.13 -22.23
C ASP A 57 12.81 17.17 -22.79
N ASP A 58 13.06 16.07 -22.07
CA ASP A 58 14.06 15.06 -22.39
C ASP A 58 13.46 13.66 -22.57
N LEU A 59 14.07 12.88 -23.45
CA LEU A 59 13.75 11.49 -23.74
C LEU A 59 14.92 10.59 -23.36
N ILE A 60 14.62 9.54 -22.60
CA ILE A 60 15.50 8.38 -22.42
C ILE A 60 14.88 7.21 -23.19
N LEU A 61 15.45 6.85 -24.33
CA LEU A 61 15.03 5.71 -25.13
C LEU A 61 15.91 4.50 -24.80
N MET A 62 15.28 3.44 -24.29
CA MET A 62 15.96 2.19 -23.95
C MET A 62 15.43 1.03 -24.77
N ALA A 63 16.33 0.15 -25.21
CA ALA A 63 16.00 -1.13 -25.83
C ALA A 63 17.01 -2.19 -25.38
N GLU A 64 16.56 -3.42 -25.12
CA GLU A 64 17.41 -4.55 -24.71
C GLU A 64 18.38 -4.23 -23.54
N GLY A 65 17.95 -3.38 -22.60
CA GLY A 65 18.76 -2.95 -21.45
C GLY A 65 19.85 -1.90 -21.76
N LYS A 66 19.87 -1.33 -22.97
CA LYS A 66 20.85 -0.33 -23.43
C LYS A 66 20.15 0.99 -23.74
N ILE A 67 20.87 2.09 -23.54
CA ILE A 67 20.43 3.43 -23.94
C ILE A 67 20.72 3.58 -25.44
N VAL A 68 19.65 3.78 -26.19
CA VAL A 68 19.67 4.04 -27.64
C VAL A 68 19.78 5.54 -27.90
N TYR A 69 19.11 6.35 -27.09
CA TYR A 69 19.16 7.81 -27.15
C TYR A 69 18.85 8.40 -25.77
N HIS A 70 19.57 9.46 -25.40
CA HIS A 70 19.28 10.28 -24.22
C HIS A 70 19.54 11.75 -24.54
N GLY A 71 18.50 12.59 -24.41
CA GLY A 71 18.60 14.04 -24.61
C GLY A 71 17.26 14.65 -25.00
N PRO A 72 17.26 15.89 -25.53
CA PRO A 72 16.02 16.63 -25.79
C PRO A 72 15.07 15.89 -26.74
N CYS A 73 13.77 15.91 -26.46
CA CYS A 73 12.74 15.29 -27.31
C CYS A 73 12.77 15.84 -28.75
N SER A 74 13.02 17.15 -28.89
CA SER A 74 13.09 17.84 -30.18
C SER A 74 14.20 17.33 -31.11
N GLN A 75 15.27 16.75 -30.55
CA GLN A 75 16.45 16.28 -31.29
C GLN A 75 16.41 14.78 -31.57
N ALA A 76 15.49 14.03 -30.95
CA ALA A 76 15.39 12.58 -31.12
C ALA A 76 15.16 12.18 -32.59
N LEU A 77 14.25 12.87 -33.29
CA LEU A 77 13.97 12.60 -34.71
C LEU A 77 15.20 12.89 -35.60
N GLN A 78 15.96 13.95 -35.30
CA GLN A 78 17.15 14.28 -36.07
C GLN A 78 18.24 13.22 -35.88
N PHE A 79 18.43 12.71 -34.66
CA PHE A 79 19.36 11.62 -34.38
C PHE A 79 19.05 10.37 -35.23
N PHE A 80 17.78 9.95 -35.30
CA PHE A 80 17.40 8.79 -36.12
C PHE A 80 17.50 9.08 -37.62
N LYS A 81 17.26 10.32 -38.05
CA LYS A 81 17.47 10.75 -39.42
C LYS A 81 18.94 10.67 -39.83
N ASP A 82 19.86 11.08 -38.96
CA ASP A 82 21.30 10.96 -39.17
C ASP A 82 21.75 9.50 -39.22
N CYS A 83 21.02 8.60 -38.56
CA CYS A 83 21.20 7.14 -38.67
C CYS A 83 20.58 6.52 -39.93
N GLY A 84 19.92 7.31 -40.80
CA GLY A 84 19.29 6.84 -42.04
C GLY A 84 17.80 6.46 -41.92
N PHE A 85 17.15 6.78 -40.80
CA PHE A 85 15.74 6.46 -40.55
C PHE A 85 14.85 7.70 -40.52
N TRP A 86 13.76 7.67 -41.27
CA TRP A 86 12.83 8.79 -41.38
C TRP A 86 11.46 8.45 -40.78
N CYS A 87 10.93 9.33 -39.93
CA CYS A 87 9.59 9.20 -39.38
C CYS A 87 8.54 9.75 -40.37
N PRO A 88 7.55 8.95 -40.81
CA PRO A 88 6.45 9.43 -41.65
C PRO A 88 5.57 10.47 -40.93
N GLU A 89 5.02 11.43 -41.67
CA GLU A 89 4.20 12.52 -41.10
C GLU A 89 2.94 12.05 -40.35
N ARG A 90 2.37 10.91 -40.77
CA ARG A 90 1.14 10.35 -40.15
C ARG A 90 1.43 9.40 -38.99
N LYS A 91 2.70 9.16 -38.66
CA LYS A 91 3.11 8.23 -37.59
C LYS A 91 3.44 9.04 -36.34
N GLY A 92 2.93 8.60 -35.19
CA GLY A 92 3.32 9.19 -33.90
C GLY A 92 4.81 8.99 -33.63
N VAL A 93 5.48 10.03 -33.12
CA VAL A 93 6.93 9.98 -32.84
C VAL A 93 7.26 8.87 -31.85
N ALA A 94 6.48 8.74 -30.77
CA ALA A 94 6.69 7.70 -29.77
C ALA A 94 6.59 6.28 -30.37
N ASP A 95 5.61 6.04 -31.25
CA ASP A 95 5.46 4.75 -31.93
C ASP A 95 6.63 4.47 -32.88
N PHE A 96 7.05 5.49 -33.64
CA PHE A 96 8.22 5.40 -34.52
C PHE A 96 9.49 5.04 -33.72
N LEU A 97 9.74 5.71 -32.59
CA LEU A 97 10.92 5.49 -31.76
C LEU A 97 10.96 4.06 -31.18
N GLN A 98 9.80 3.46 -30.89
CA GLN A 98 9.73 2.07 -30.48
C GLN A 98 9.98 1.12 -31.66
N GLU A 99 9.33 1.36 -32.80
CA GLU A 99 9.39 0.46 -33.95
C GLU A 99 10.73 0.52 -34.70
N VAL A 100 11.41 1.66 -34.72
CA VAL A 100 12.75 1.79 -35.37
C VAL A 100 13.81 0.96 -34.66
N THR A 101 13.61 0.64 -33.37
CA THR A 101 14.48 -0.27 -32.62
C THR A 101 14.10 -1.75 -32.78
N SER A 102 12.94 -2.04 -33.39
CA SER A 102 12.43 -3.41 -33.60
C SER A 102 12.96 -4.00 -34.91
N LYS A 103 13.51 -5.22 -34.85
CA LYS A 103 13.96 -5.97 -36.03
C LYS A 103 12.86 -6.22 -37.07
N LYS A 104 11.59 -6.29 -36.64
CA LYS A 104 10.46 -6.56 -37.55
C LYS A 104 10.09 -5.32 -38.37
N ASP A 105 10.20 -4.15 -37.77
CA ASP A 105 9.53 -2.94 -38.23
C ASP A 105 10.52 -1.91 -38.77
N GLN A 106 11.79 -1.95 -38.35
CA GLN A 106 12.82 -0.97 -38.71
C GLN A 106 12.97 -0.73 -40.23
N ARG A 107 12.80 -1.77 -41.06
CA ARG A 107 12.94 -1.67 -42.52
C ARG A 107 11.99 -0.66 -43.16
N GLN A 108 10.79 -0.47 -42.61
CA GLN A 108 9.78 0.42 -43.20
C GLN A 108 10.15 1.91 -43.07
N TYR A 109 11.12 2.22 -42.19
CA TYR A 109 11.57 3.58 -41.90
C TYR A 109 12.85 3.97 -42.61
N TRP A 110 13.44 3.07 -43.41
CA TRP A 110 14.67 3.34 -44.13
C TRP A 110 14.48 4.45 -45.17
N TYR A 111 15.25 5.54 -45.04
CA TYR A 111 15.08 6.73 -45.86
C TYR A 111 15.79 6.66 -47.22
N HIS A 112 16.95 5.99 -47.27
CA HIS A 112 17.79 5.99 -48.46
C HIS A 112 17.26 5.03 -49.54
N THR A 113 16.95 5.55 -50.72
CA THR A 113 16.61 4.75 -51.91
C THR A 113 17.82 4.08 -52.55
N ASP A 114 19.00 4.70 -52.39
CA ASP A 114 20.20 4.32 -53.13
C ASP A 114 21.09 3.36 -52.34
N ILE A 115 20.84 3.20 -51.03
CA ILE A 115 21.61 2.35 -50.12
C ILE A 115 20.73 1.18 -49.71
N PRO A 116 21.15 -0.09 -49.89
CA PRO A 116 20.37 -1.23 -49.46
C PRO A 116 20.22 -1.22 -47.94
N TYR A 117 19.00 -1.44 -47.47
CA TYR A 117 18.73 -1.56 -46.04
C TYR A 117 19.51 -2.73 -45.42
N SER A 118 20.18 -2.44 -44.32
CA SER A 118 20.74 -3.42 -43.40
C SER A 118 20.21 -3.14 -42.00
N TYR A 119 19.87 -4.20 -41.26
CA TYR A 119 19.36 -4.06 -39.90
C TYR A 119 20.45 -3.46 -39.00
N VAL A 120 20.13 -2.31 -38.39
CA VAL A 120 20.96 -1.67 -37.36
C VAL A 120 20.52 -2.20 -36.01
N SER A 121 21.44 -2.88 -35.35
CA SER A 121 21.22 -3.46 -34.03
C SER A 121 21.15 -2.39 -32.94
N VAL A 122 20.55 -2.74 -31.81
CA VAL A 122 20.51 -1.89 -30.61
C VAL A 122 21.91 -1.53 -30.12
N ASP A 123 22.87 -2.46 -30.26
CA ASP A 123 24.29 -2.22 -29.97
C ASP A 123 24.89 -1.13 -30.84
N GLU A 124 24.65 -1.19 -32.15
CA GLU A 124 25.14 -0.19 -33.09
C GLU A 124 24.51 1.18 -32.81
N PHE A 125 23.20 1.26 -32.56
CA PHE A 125 22.58 2.53 -32.17
C PHE A 125 23.19 3.09 -30.88
N SER A 126 23.42 2.25 -29.87
CA SER A 126 24.03 2.68 -28.61
C SER A 126 25.46 3.20 -28.82
N GLN A 127 26.23 2.56 -29.71
CA GLN A 127 27.57 3.03 -30.08
C GLN A 127 27.52 4.35 -30.84
N ILE A 128 26.63 4.48 -31.83
CA ILE A 128 26.41 5.71 -32.58
C ILE A 128 26.03 6.85 -31.62
N PHE A 129 25.11 6.60 -30.70
CA PHE A 129 24.71 7.56 -29.68
C PHE A 129 25.91 8.03 -28.82
N LYS A 130 26.75 7.11 -28.33
CA LYS A 130 27.95 7.47 -27.56
C LYS A 130 28.91 8.37 -28.33
N THR A 131 29.00 8.22 -29.65
CA THR A 131 29.85 9.08 -30.50
C THR A 131 29.17 10.38 -30.93
N SER A 132 27.84 10.45 -30.82
CA SER A 132 27.06 11.64 -31.15
C SER A 132 27.38 12.82 -30.25
N TYR A 133 26.93 14.02 -30.63
CA TYR A 133 27.09 15.23 -29.83
C TYR A 133 26.50 15.08 -28.42
N TRP A 134 25.23 14.64 -28.33
CA TRP A 134 24.52 14.48 -27.06
C TRP A 134 25.13 13.38 -26.18
N GLY A 135 25.56 12.27 -26.78
CA GLY A 135 26.21 11.19 -26.03
C GLY A 135 27.55 11.60 -25.43
N ARG A 136 28.38 12.33 -26.17
CA ARG A 136 29.65 12.87 -25.64
C ARG A 136 29.43 13.94 -24.58
N MET A 137 28.50 14.87 -24.81
CA MET A 137 28.16 15.90 -23.84
C MET A 137 27.68 15.30 -22.51
N LEU A 138 26.83 14.27 -22.58
CA LEU A 138 26.37 13.54 -21.40
C LEU A 138 27.51 12.78 -20.70
N ASP A 139 28.40 12.15 -21.45
CA ASP A 139 29.57 11.44 -20.89
C ASP A 139 30.53 12.41 -20.20
N ASP A 140 30.77 13.58 -20.81
CA ASP A 140 31.58 14.65 -20.23
C ASP A 140 30.95 15.19 -18.94
N GLU A 141 29.63 15.42 -18.92
CA GLU A 141 28.89 15.89 -17.75
C GLU A 141 28.94 14.88 -16.60
N LEU A 142 28.70 13.60 -16.89
CA LEU A 142 28.74 12.51 -15.90
C LEU A 142 30.16 12.23 -15.39
N SER A 143 31.19 12.55 -16.19
CA SER A 143 32.60 12.40 -15.81
C SER A 143 33.07 13.47 -14.83
N GLN A 144 32.38 14.62 -14.75
CA GLN A 144 32.75 15.65 -13.78
C GLN A 144 32.38 15.20 -12.35
N PRO A 145 33.33 15.23 -11.40
CA PRO A 145 33.05 14.83 -10.02
C PRO A 145 32.05 15.81 -9.40
N TYR A 146 31.00 15.28 -8.79
CA TYR A 146 29.98 16.07 -8.12
C TYR A 146 30.57 16.85 -6.94
N ASP A 147 30.57 18.19 -7.04
CA ASP A 147 31.03 19.08 -5.99
C ASP A 147 29.92 19.36 -4.97
N LYS A 148 30.00 18.72 -3.81
CA LYS A 148 29.03 18.87 -2.72
C LYS A 148 28.93 20.31 -2.20
N SER A 149 29.98 21.13 -2.36
CA SER A 149 30.00 22.51 -1.86
C SER A 149 29.04 23.45 -2.61
N GLN A 150 28.65 23.08 -3.84
CA GLN A 150 27.68 23.83 -4.64
C GLN A 150 26.23 23.43 -4.37
N SER A 151 26.01 22.39 -3.55
CA SER A 151 24.67 21.91 -3.22
C SER A 151 24.12 22.62 -1.99
N HIS A 152 22.84 23.01 -2.02
CA HIS A 152 22.17 23.55 -0.85
C HIS A 152 22.09 22.48 0.25
N GLU A 153 22.39 22.84 1.51
CA GLU A 153 22.51 21.90 2.64
C GLU A 153 21.23 21.08 2.88
N SER A 154 20.07 21.61 2.47
CA SER A 154 18.77 20.93 2.54
C SER A 154 18.32 20.22 1.25
N SER A 155 19.17 20.10 0.23
CA SER A 155 18.81 19.44 -1.03
C SER A 155 18.52 17.94 -0.87
N LEU A 156 19.12 17.29 0.14
CA LEU A 156 18.92 15.87 0.43
C LEU A 156 18.48 15.68 1.88
N SER A 157 17.32 15.06 2.09
CA SER A 157 16.92 14.62 3.43
C SER A 157 17.55 13.28 3.75
N TYR A 158 18.39 13.24 4.78
CA TYR A 158 18.95 12.01 5.31
C TYR A 158 18.06 11.35 6.38
N SER A 159 16.98 12.03 6.80
CA SER A 159 16.03 11.45 7.75
C SER A 159 15.10 10.48 7.02
N LYS A 160 15.00 9.26 7.55
CA LYS A 160 14.09 8.24 7.02
C LYS A 160 12.62 8.65 7.16
N TYR A 161 12.28 9.41 8.19
CA TYR A 161 10.94 9.92 8.46
C TYR A 161 10.99 11.43 8.65
N SER A 162 10.03 12.13 8.06
CA SER A 162 9.95 13.60 8.11
C SER A 162 9.51 14.13 9.49
N LEU A 163 8.67 13.37 10.21
CA LEU A 163 8.09 13.77 11.49
C LEU A 163 8.78 13.12 12.70
N GLY A 164 8.65 13.76 13.85
CA GLY A 164 9.06 13.21 15.14
C GLY A 164 8.26 11.95 15.50
N LYS A 165 8.82 11.11 16.39
CA LYS A 165 8.17 9.86 16.81
C LYS A 165 6.78 10.11 17.42
N TRP A 166 6.65 11.13 18.26
CA TRP A 166 5.38 11.48 18.89
C TRP A 166 4.36 12.00 17.88
N ASP A 167 4.77 12.85 16.95
CA ASP A 167 3.89 13.37 15.90
C ASP A 167 3.37 12.25 14.98
N LEU A 168 4.24 11.29 14.64
CA LEU A 168 3.85 10.10 13.88
C LEU A 168 2.81 9.26 14.62
N PHE A 169 3.02 9.04 15.92
CA PHE A 169 2.07 8.32 16.76
C PHE A 169 0.73 9.05 16.83
N GLU A 170 0.75 10.36 17.10
CA GLU A 170 -0.46 11.18 17.20
C GLU A 170 -1.22 11.22 15.87
N ALA A 171 -0.53 11.39 14.74
CA ALA A 171 -1.13 11.37 13.41
C ALA A 171 -1.79 10.01 13.11
N CYS A 172 -1.11 8.90 13.43
CA CYS A 172 -1.66 7.57 13.24
C CYS A 172 -2.84 7.28 14.18
N MET A 173 -2.79 7.78 15.42
CA MET A 173 -3.87 7.69 16.40
C MET A 173 -5.12 8.45 15.95
N LYS A 174 -4.96 9.71 15.52
CA LYS A 174 -6.06 10.51 14.96
C LYS A 174 -6.67 9.84 13.74
N ARG A 175 -5.84 9.28 12.85
CA ARG A 175 -6.29 8.53 11.68
C ARG A 175 -7.13 7.32 12.06
N GLU A 176 -6.67 6.50 13.01
CA GLU A 176 -7.39 5.30 13.42
C GLU A 176 -8.73 5.66 14.07
N ILE A 177 -8.76 6.67 14.96
CA ILE A 177 -10.02 7.18 15.55
C ILE A 177 -10.99 7.66 14.45
N LEU A 178 -10.49 8.40 13.45
CA LEU A 178 -11.31 8.88 12.34
C LEU A 178 -11.89 7.72 11.52
N LEU A 179 -11.09 6.71 11.22
CA LEU A 179 -11.53 5.51 10.50
C LEU A 179 -12.58 4.73 11.30
N MET A 180 -12.38 4.59 12.62
CA MET A 180 -13.35 3.96 13.51
C MET A 180 -14.67 4.74 13.57
N LYS A 181 -14.60 6.08 13.64
CA LYS A 181 -15.79 6.95 13.65
C LYS A 181 -16.57 6.87 12.33
N ARG A 182 -15.87 6.86 11.19
CA ARG A 182 -16.50 6.76 9.86
C ARG A 182 -17.14 5.39 9.62
N ASN A 183 -16.53 4.32 10.15
CA ASN A 183 -17.06 2.96 10.11
C ASN A 183 -17.74 2.56 11.43
N SER A 184 -18.37 3.52 12.13
CA SER A 184 -19.01 3.29 13.43
C SER A 184 -20.11 2.23 13.38
N PHE A 185 -20.79 2.11 12.23
CA PHE A 185 -21.82 1.09 11.98
C PHE A 185 -21.37 -0.32 12.37
N ILE A 186 -20.13 -0.70 12.02
CA ILE A 186 -19.59 -2.03 12.32
C ILE A 186 -19.50 -2.26 13.83
N TYR A 187 -19.07 -1.24 14.59
CA TYR A 187 -18.90 -1.33 16.04
C TYR A 187 -20.25 -1.34 16.77
N ILE A 188 -21.20 -0.52 16.30
CA ILE A 188 -22.57 -0.49 16.83
C ILE A 188 -23.23 -1.85 16.59
N PHE A 189 -23.17 -2.36 15.36
CA PHE A 189 -23.73 -3.67 15.00
C PHE A 189 -23.14 -4.79 15.86
N LYS A 190 -21.81 -4.82 16.03
CA LYS A 190 -21.16 -5.80 16.92
C LYS A 190 -21.65 -5.69 18.37
N THR A 191 -21.83 -4.48 18.90
CA THR A 191 -22.32 -4.27 20.28
C THR A 191 -23.78 -4.71 20.45
N VAL A 192 -24.62 -4.49 19.43
CA VAL A 192 -26.02 -4.96 19.42
C VAL A 192 -26.06 -6.48 19.34
N GLN A 193 -25.31 -7.08 18.41
CA GLN A 193 -25.18 -8.53 18.28
C GLN A 193 -24.69 -9.17 19.59
N LEU A 194 -23.66 -8.60 20.21
CA LEU A 194 -23.11 -8.99 21.51
C LEU A 194 -24.20 -9.04 22.59
N THR A 195 -25.04 -8.01 22.66
CA THR A 195 -26.13 -7.88 23.62
C THR A 195 -27.21 -8.94 23.38
N ILE A 196 -27.63 -9.14 22.13
CA ILE A 196 -28.62 -10.17 21.76
C ILE A 196 -28.11 -11.56 22.12
N THR A 197 -26.86 -11.89 21.77
CA THR A 197 -26.26 -13.19 22.12
C THR A 197 -26.14 -13.35 23.63
N ALA A 198 -25.84 -12.29 24.38
CA ALA A 198 -25.80 -12.33 25.85
C ALA A 198 -27.16 -12.66 26.45
N ILE A 199 -28.24 -12.03 25.94
CA ILE A 199 -29.62 -12.30 26.39
C ILE A 199 -30.03 -13.74 26.08
N ILE A 200 -29.75 -14.23 24.87
CA ILE A 200 -30.03 -15.62 24.50
C ILE A 200 -29.30 -16.59 25.44
N THR A 201 -28.00 -16.35 25.68
CA THR A 201 -27.19 -17.18 26.57
C THR A 201 -27.74 -17.16 28.00
N MET A 202 -28.08 -15.97 28.49
CA MET A 202 -28.70 -15.76 29.79
C MET A 202 -30.00 -16.57 29.94
N THR A 203 -30.85 -16.61 28.91
CA THR A 203 -32.09 -17.39 28.94
C THR A 203 -31.88 -18.90 28.87
N ILE A 204 -30.90 -19.37 28.09
CA ILE A 204 -30.61 -20.81 27.93
C ILE A 204 -30.05 -21.39 29.24
N PHE A 205 -29.18 -20.65 29.92
CA PHE A 205 -28.54 -21.05 31.16
C PHE A 205 -29.24 -20.47 32.40
N LEU A 206 -30.52 -20.11 32.28
CA LEU A 206 -31.30 -19.55 33.38
C LEU A 206 -31.42 -20.58 34.51
N ARG A 207 -30.96 -20.22 35.70
CA ARG A 207 -31.04 -21.11 36.87
C ARG A 207 -32.05 -20.59 37.89
N THR A 208 -33.10 -21.37 38.12
CA THR A 208 -34.17 -21.07 39.09
C THR A 208 -34.05 -21.85 40.40
N GLN A 209 -33.25 -22.92 40.46
CA GLN A 209 -33.05 -23.75 41.66
C GLN A 209 -31.57 -23.88 42.05
N LEU A 210 -31.28 -23.69 43.33
CA LEU A 210 -29.93 -23.62 43.92
C LEU A 210 -29.35 -24.98 44.34
N ASP A 211 -30.10 -26.07 44.17
CA ASP A 211 -29.64 -27.39 44.62
C ASP A 211 -28.39 -27.84 43.86
N VAL A 212 -27.44 -28.38 44.63
CA VAL A 212 -26.12 -28.79 44.14
C VAL A 212 -26.23 -30.21 43.59
N ASP A 213 -26.67 -30.31 42.35
CA ASP A 213 -26.72 -31.56 41.59
C ASP A 213 -25.65 -31.59 40.48
N LEU A 214 -25.29 -32.80 40.03
CA LEU A 214 -24.34 -33.03 38.94
C LEU A 214 -24.79 -32.32 37.66
N LEU A 215 -26.10 -32.31 37.39
CA LEU A 215 -26.70 -31.60 36.26
C LEU A 215 -26.44 -30.09 36.34
N GLY A 216 -26.67 -29.47 37.50
CA GLY A 216 -26.43 -28.03 37.71
C GLY A 216 -24.96 -27.64 37.55
N SER A 217 -24.04 -28.51 37.97
CA SER A 217 -22.59 -28.31 37.79
C SER A 217 -22.19 -28.32 36.32
N ASN A 218 -22.78 -29.23 35.51
CA ASN A 218 -22.55 -29.28 34.07
C ASN A 218 -23.08 -28.04 33.34
N TYR A 219 -24.23 -27.49 33.75
CA TYR A 219 -24.76 -26.24 33.17
C TYR A 219 -23.82 -25.05 33.41
N LEU A 220 -23.25 -24.93 34.61
CA LEU A 220 -22.28 -23.87 34.94
C LEU A 220 -20.98 -24.02 34.16
N LEU A 221 -20.47 -25.25 34.02
CA LEU A 221 -19.28 -25.50 33.21
C LEU A 221 -19.54 -25.18 31.73
N GLY A 222 -20.72 -25.57 31.22
CA GLY A 222 -21.15 -25.31 29.85
C GLY A 222 -21.27 -23.82 29.53
N SER A 223 -21.83 -23.02 30.44
CA SER A 223 -21.97 -21.58 30.25
C SER A 223 -20.61 -20.84 30.30
N LEU A 224 -19.70 -21.28 31.17
CA LEU A 224 -18.32 -20.78 31.20
C LEU A 224 -17.59 -21.14 29.90
N TYR A 225 -17.66 -22.39 29.44
CA TYR A 225 -17.05 -22.80 28.18
C TYR A 225 -17.59 -22.00 26.99
N TYR A 226 -18.92 -21.84 26.89
CA TYR A 226 -19.54 -21.05 25.83
C TYR A 226 -19.06 -19.59 25.84
N THR A 227 -18.92 -18.99 27.03
CA THR A 227 -18.36 -17.63 27.19
C THR A 227 -16.96 -17.53 26.59
N LEU A 228 -16.10 -18.51 26.87
CA LEU A 228 -14.73 -18.55 26.34
C LEU A 228 -14.74 -18.64 24.80
N VAL A 229 -15.49 -19.60 24.25
CA VAL A 229 -15.59 -19.81 22.79
C VAL A 229 -16.07 -18.53 22.10
N ARG A 230 -17.13 -17.91 22.63
CA ARG A 230 -17.70 -16.69 22.07
C ARG A 230 -16.75 -15.50 22.11
N LEU A 231 -15.96 -15.32 23.16
CA LEU A 231 -14.95 -14.26 23.22
C LEU A 231 -13.79 -14.51 22.25
N MET A 232 -13.43 -15.78 22.04
CA MET A 232 -12.38 -16.15 21.09
C MET A 232 -12.79 -15.90 19.64
N THR A 233 -14.05 -16.18 19.25
CA THR A 233 -14.52 -16.01 17.87
C THR A 233 -14.50 -14.56 17.38
N ASN A 234 -14.60 -13.56 18.27
CA ASN A 234 -14.48 -12.15 17.87
C ASN A 234 -13.08 -11.81 17.30
N GLY A 235 -12.05 -12.56 17.70
CA GLY A 235 -10.70 -12.44 17.16
C GLY A 235 -10.65 -12.73 15.65
N VAL A 236 -11.45 -13.67 15.14
CA VAL A 236 -11.48 -14.03 13.72
C VAL A 236 -11.92 -12.86 12.84
N ALA A 237 -12.96 -12.14 13.26
CA ALA A 237 -13.43 -10.96 12.54
C ALA A 237 -12.37 -9.84 12.50
N GLU A 238 -11.54 -9.74 13.54
CA GLU A 238 -10.42 -8.79 13.59
C GLU A 238 -9.29 -9.18 12.62
N SER A 239 -9.03 -10.49 12.43
CA SER A 239 -8.05 -10.97 11.44
C SER A 239 -8.39 -10.49 10.04
N ILE A 240 -9.64 -10.65 9.61
CA ILE A 240 -10.12 -10.25 8.27
C ILE A 240 -9.95 -8.73 8.08
N MET A 241 -10.33 -7.93 9.08
CA MET A 241 -10.13 -6.47 9.04
C MET A 241 -8.65 -6.08 8.99
N THR A 242 -7.77 -6.86 9.61
CA THR A 242 -6.33 -6.61 9.57
C THR A 242 -5.78 -6.93 8.18
N ILE A 243 -6.11 -8.10 7.61
CA ILE A 243 -5.63 -8.55 6.30
C ILE A 243 -6.01 -7.56 5.21
N THR A 244 -7.27 -7.10 5.19
CA THR A 244 -7.75 -6.10 4.22
C THR A 244 -7.01 -4.77 4.29
N ARG A 245 -6.45 -4.39 5.45
CA ARG A 245 -5.70 -3.13 5.64
C ARG A 245 -4.21 -3.27 5.33
N LEU A 246 -3.64 -4.48 5.42
CA LEU A 246 -2.21 -4.71 5.26
C LEU A 246 -1.63 -4.19 3.93
N PRO A 247 -2.28 -4.35 2.75
CA PRO A 247 -1.73 -3.84 1.49
C PRO A 247 -1.46 -2.34 1.51
N VAL A 248 -2.39 -1.57 2.09
CA VAL A 248 -2.25 -0.12 2.23
C VAL A 248 -1.12 0.23 3.20
N VAL A 249 -1.01 -0.49 4.32
CA VAL A 249 0.06 -0.28 5.30
C VAL A 249 1.43 -0.57 4.70
N TYR A 250 1.57 -1.68 3.95
CA TYR A 250 2.83 -2.00 3.30
C TYR A 250 3.21 -0.98 2.24
N LYS A 251 2.25 -0.52 1.43
CA LYS A 251 2.46 0.56 0.45
C LYS A 251 2.95 1.85 1.14
N GLN A 252 2.28 2.27 2.20
CA GLN A 252 2.66 3.48 2.95
C GLN A 252 4.01 3.36 3.66
N LYS A 253 4.33 2.17 4.19
CA LYS A 253 5.63 1.87 4.79
C LYS A 253 6.76 1.88 3.76
N ALA A 254 6.51 1.38 2.54
CA ALA A 254 7.48 1.40 1.44
C ALA A 254 7.83 2.84 1.01
N PHE A 255 6.87 3.76 1.09
CA PHE A 255 7.10 5.20 0.89
C PHE A 255 7.62 5.93 2.14
N TYR A 256 8.06 5.20 3.17
CA TYR A 256 8.59 5.76 4.42
C TYR A 256 7.68 6.80 5.10
N LEU A 257 6.35 6.66 4.98
CA LEU A 257 5.43 7.59 5.63
C LEU A 257 5.41 7.41 7.15
N TYR A 258 5.42 6.16 7.62
CA TYR A 258 5.49 5.83 9.04
C TYR A 258 6.08 4.42 9.26
N PRO A 259 6.70 4.16 10.42
CA PRO A 259 7.17 2.83 10.82
C PRO A 259 6.02 1.93 11.29
N ALA A 260 6.20 0.61 11.25
CA ALA A 260 5.16 -0.35 11.62
C ALA A 260 4.59 -0.16 13.04
N TRP A 261 5.42 0.22 14.01
CA TRP A 261 4.97 0.45 15.38
C TRP A 261 3.97 1.62 15.49
N ALA A 262 4.12 2.65 14.63
CA ALA A 262 3.23 3.82 14.63
C ALA A 262 1.82 3.45 14.14
N TYR A 263 1.68 2.37 13.37
CA TYR A 263 0.39 1.79 13.02
C TYR A 263 -0.13 0.82 14.09
N CYS A 264 0.72 -0.09 14.57
CA CYS A 264 0.29 -1.16 15.48
C CYS A 264 -0.12 -0.65 16.87
N LEU A 265 0.60 0.34 17.43
CA LEU A 265 0.32 0.84 18.79
C LEU A 265 -1.05 1.52 18.90
N PRO A 266 -1.42 2.48 18.03
CA PRO A 266 -2.77 3.05 18.04
C PRO A 266 -3.87 2.01 17.92
N ALA A 267 -3.72 1.06 16.99
CA ALA A 267 -4.70 -0.02 16.80
C ALA A 267 -4.85 -0.89 18.05
N ALA A 268 -3.76 -1.19 18.76
CA ALA A 268 -3.81 -1.96 20.00
C ALA A 268 -4.44 -1.16 21.16
N ILE A 269 -4.03 0.09 21.36
CA ILE A 269 -4.53 0.96 22.44
C ILE A 269 -6.03 1.20 22.29
N LEU A 270 -6.49 1.51 21.08
CA LEU A 270 -7.90 1.80 20.80
C LEU A 270 -8.82 0.59 21.00
N LYS A 271 -8.28 -0.63 21.11
CA LYS A 271 -9.07 -1.86 21.33
C LYS A 271 -9.26 -2.19 22.80
N ILE A 272 -8.51 -1.56 23.70
CA ILE A 272 -8.67 -1.73 25.14
C ILE A 272 -10.07 -1.30 25.60
N PRO A 273 -10.57 -0.08 25.29
CA PRO A 273 -11.89 0.34 25.74
C PRO A 273 -13.03 -0.55 25.21
N PHE A 274 -12.91 -1.05 23.97
CA PHE A 274 -13.90 -1.97 23.40
C PHE A 274 -13.88 -3.33 24.10
N SER A 275 -12.70 -3.86 24.44
CA SER A 275 -12.62 -5.12 25.20
C SER A 275 -13.21 -4.99 26.61
N VAL A 276 -13.02 -3.83 27.24
CA VAL A 276 -13.65 -3.51 28.53
C VAL A 276 -15.17 -3.47 28.37
N LEU A 277 -15.69 -2.77 27.37
CA LEU A 277 -17.13 -2.67 27.12
C LEU A 277 -17.76 -4.03 26.77
N ASP A 278 -17.13 -4.80 25.88
CA ASP A 278 -17.61 -6.12 25.46
C ASP A 278 -17.69 -7.09 26.66
N SER A 279 -16.66 -7.08 27.50
CA SER A 279 -16.61 -7.92 28.71
C SER A 279 -17.64 -7.46 29.74
N LEU A 280 -17.81 -6.14 29.91
CA LEU A 280 -18.71 -5.57 30.90
C LEU A 280 -20.17 -5.89 30.56
N VAL A 281 -20.59 -5.66 29.32
CA VAL A 281 -21.95 -5.97 28.86
C VAL A 281 -22.23 -7.46 29.03
N TRP A 282 -21.29 -8.33 28.64
CA TRP A 282 -21.45 -9.78 28.79
C TRP A 282 -21.60 -10.20 30.25
N THR A 283 -20.65 -9.83 31.12
CA THR A 283 -20.70 -10.24 32.54
C THR A 283 -21.91 -9.65 33.24
N SER A 284 -22.29 -8.41 32.96
CA SER A 284 -23.41 -7.75 33.65
C SER A 284 -24.74 -8.42 33.34
N ILE A 285 -24.96 -8.86 32.09
CA ILE A 285 -26.19 -9.55 31.68
C ILE A 285 -26.20 -11.01 32.18
N THR A 286 -25.08 -11.72 32.04
CA THR A 286 -25.07 -13.17 32.24
C THR A 286 -24.78 -13.60 33.67
N TYR A 287 -23.96 -12.87 34.43
CA TYR A 287 -23.33 -13.42 35.63
C TYR A 287 -24.32 -13.81 36.74
N TYR A 288 -25.17 -12.86 37.14
CA TYR A 288 -26.11 -13.08 38.24
C TYR A 288 -27.29 -13.96 37.83
N VAL A 289 -27.72 -13.88 36.57
CA VAL A 289 -28.89 -14.62 36.06
C VAL A 289 -28.60 -16.10 35.84
N ILE A 290 -27.37 -16.44 35.43
CA ILE A 290 -26.90 -17.84 35.34
C ILE A 290 -26.74 -18.45 36.75
N GLY A 291 -26.64 -17.62 37.79
CA GLY A 291 -26.50 -18.07 39.17
C GLY A 291 -25.07 -18.42 39.55
N TYR A 292 -24.07 -17.67 39.06
CA TYR A 292 -22.72 -17.73 39.61
C TYR A 292 -22.69 -17.18 41.05
N SER A 293 -21.55 -17.35 41.72
CA SER A 293 -21.39 -16.91 43.12
C SER A 293 -21.71 -15.40 43.27
N PRO A 294 -22.60 -15.00 44.21
CA PRO A 294 -23.12 -13.63 44.27
C PRO A 294 -22.09 -12.58 44.72
N GLU A 295 -20.92 -13.01 45.20
CA GLU A 295 -19.86 -12.12 45.66
C GLU A 295 -19.34 -11.18 44.54
N ILE A 296 -19.38 -9.86 44.79
CA ILE A 296 -18.89 -8.85 43.85
C ILE A 296 -17.40 -9.04 43.50
N THR A 297 -16.60 -9.53 44.44
CA THR A 297 -15.18 -9.82 44.21
C THR A 297 -15.00 -10.89 43.13
N ARG A 298 -15.89 -11.89 43.06
CA ARG A 298 -15.83 -12.96 42.06
C ARG A 298 -16.36 -12.48 40.70
N PHE A 299 -17.37 -11.62 40.70
CA PHE A 299 -17.81 -10.90 39.50
C PHE A 299 -16.66 -10.11 38.87
N LEU A 300 -15.96 -9.30 39.68
CA LEU A 300 -14.83 -8.49 39.20
C LEU A 300 -13.67 -9.36 38.69
N ARG A 301 -13.38 -10.49 39.36
CA ARG A 301 -12.38 -11.45 38.88
C ARG A 301 -12.76 -12.03 37.52
N GLN A 302 -14.01 -12.47 37.33
CA GLN A 302 -14.46 -12.98 36.04
C GLN A 302 -14.39 -11.90 34.97
N PHE A 303 -14.89 -10.69 35.26
CA PHE A 303 -14.81 -9.55 34.35
C PHE A 303 -13.37 -9.26 33.88
N LEU A 304 -12.41 -9.17 34.80
CA LEU A 304 -10.99 -8.96 34.46
C LEU A 304 -10.42 -10.10 33.61
N LEU A 305 -10.77 -11.36 33.92
CA LEU A 305 -10.35 -12.52 33.13
C LEU A 305 -10.90 -12.45 31.70
N LEU A 306 -12.17 -12.06 31.51
CA LEU A 306 -12.75 -11.93 30.18
C LEU A 306 -12.11 -10.79 29.37
N ILE A 307 -11.73 -9.68 30.01
CA ILE A 307 -10.97 -8.60 29.35
C ILE A 307 -9.63 -9.12 28.86
N ALA A 308 -8.88 -9.81 29.73
CA ALA A 308 -7.57 -10.37 29.39
C ALA A 308 -7.67 -11.39 28.25
N LEU A 309 -8.66 -12.28 28.30
CA LEU A 309 -8.90 -13.28 27.27
C LEU A 309 -9.24 -12.64 25.92
N HIS A 310 -10.12 -11.64 25.91
CA HIS A 310 -10.52 -10.94 24.70
C HIS A 310 -9.34 -10.19 24.06
N MET A 311 -8.54 -9.50 24.88
CA MET A 311 -7.32 -8.84 24.43
C MET A 311 -6.28 -9.83 23.89
N SER A 312 -6.11 -10.97 24.56
CA SER A 312 -5.20 -12.02 24.12
C SER A 312 -5.64 -12.62 22.78
N SER A 313 -6.93 -12.97 22.65
CA SER A 313 -7.50 -13.52 21.41
C SER A 313 -7.33 -12.55 20.24
N THR A 314 -7.73 -11.28 20.42
CA THR A 314 -7.61 -10.28 19.34
C THR A 314 -6.15 -10.01 18.96
N SER A 315 -5.23 -9.99 19.93
CA SER A 315 -3.80 -9.80 19.65
C SER A 315 -3.19 -11.00 18.92
N MET A 316 -3.55 -12.23 19.32
CA MET A 316 -3.14 -13.46 18.64
C MET A 316 -3.64 -13.46 17.19
N CYS A 317 -4.92 -13.18 16.97
CA CYS A 317 -5.52 -13.10 15.64
C CYS A 317 -4.86 -12.04 14.74
N ARG A 318 -4.55 -10.84 15.28
CA ARG A 318 -3.78 -9.82 14.54
C ARG A 318 -2.37 -10.29 14.18
N SER A 319 -1.70 -10.99 15.09
CA SER A 319 -0.37 -11.54 14.83
C SER A 319 -0.42 -12.58 13.71
N LEU A 320 -1.37 -13.50 13.76
CA LEU A 320 -1.60 -14.49 12.70
C LEU A 320 -1.89 -13.83 11.36
N ALA A 321 -2.79 -12.83 11.34
CA ALA A 321 -3.09 -12.05 10.14
C ALA A 321 -1.85 -11.37 9.55
N ALA A 322 -0.98 -10.79 10.38
CA ALA A 322 0.25 -10.14 9.94
C ALA A 322 1.28 -11.12 9.35
N VAL A 323 1.36 -12.34 9.89
CA VAL A 323 2.28 -13.40 9.42
C VAL A 323 1.79 -14.01 8.11
N PHE A 324 0.53 -14.44 8.06
CA PHE A 324 -0.01 -15.25 6.95
C PHE A 324 -0.51 -14.42 5.77
N LYS A 325 -0.85 -13.14 5.97
CA LYS A 325 -1.14 -12.14 4.93
C LYS A 325 -2.25 -12.49 3.92
N THR A 326 -2.89 -13.64 4.08
CA THR A 326 -3.96 -14.17 3.22
C THR A 326 -5.05 -14.77 4.11
N ASP A 327 -6.32 -14.52 3.75
CA ASP A 327 -7.47 -14.97 4.53
C ASP A 327 -7.50 -16.51 4.67
N VAL A 328 -7.05 -17.20 3.62
CA VAL A 328 -7.05 -18.66 3.52
C VAL A 328 -6.03 -19.30 4.48
N ALA A 329 -4.78 -18.83 4.50
CA ALA A 329 -3.75 -19.40 5.38
C ALA A 329 -3.95 -19.05 6.87
N ALA A 330 -4.54 -17.88 7.17
CA ALA A 330 -4.83 -17.47 8.54
C ALA A 330 -5.98 -18.27 9.18
N THR A 331 -6.87 -18.84 8.37
CA THR A 331 -8.06 -19.57 8.83
C THR A 331 -7.87 -21.10 8.81
N ILE A 332 -7.06 -21.64 7.88
CA ILE A 332 -6.89 -23.09 7.68
C ILE A 332 -6.07 -23.79 8.78
N HIS A 333 -5.16 -23.09 9.47
CA HIS A 333 -4.36 -23.74 10.51
C HIS A 333 -5.13 -24.13 11.78
N HIS A 334 -6.42 -23.76 11.88
CA HIS A 334 -7.32 -24.22 12.93
C HIS A 334 -8.11 -25.49 12.55
N TYR A 335 -7.98 -25.97 11.30
CA TYR A 335 -8.76 -27.09 10.74
C TYR A 335 -7.92 -28.25 10.19
N GLN A 336 -6.59 -28.18 10.24
CA GLN A 336 -5.69 -29.26 9.79
C GLN A 336 -4.88 -29.92 10.92
N SER A 337 -5.50 -30.02 12.10
CA SER A 337 -5.05 -30.96 13.14
C SER A 337 -6.26 -31.75 13.64
N GLY A 338 -6.63 -32.75 12.86
CA GLY A 338 -7.68 -33.72 13.13
C GLY A 338 -7.57 -34.86 12.12
#